data_AF-A0A2V6M796-F1
#
_entry.id   AF-A0A2V6M796-F1
#
_cell.length_a   1.000
_cell.length_b   1.000
_cell.length_c   1.000
_cell.angle_alpha   90.00
_cell.angle_beta   90.00
_cell.angle_gamma   90.00
#
_symmetry.space_group_name_H-M   'P 1'
#
loop_
_entity.id
_entity.type
_entity.pdbx_description
1 polymer ?
#
loop_
_entity_poly.entity_id
_entity_poly.type
_entity_poly.pdbx_seq_one_letter_code
_entity_poly.pdbx_strand_id
1 'polypeptide(L)'
;MKKALEENSIDELKAKLRGRVIEPRDLDYDDARKVYNAMIDKKPRLIARCADVADVINSVNFARKHDLLLAVRSGGHNGGGLGICDDGLVIDLGLIKYARVDPAARLVTVGGGCTWGDVDHATHAFGLATPSGIISTTGVGGLTLGGGIGHLTRKCGLTIDNMISADLVLANGSFVKANANENSDLFWAIRGGGGNFGVVTSFTFKLHPIDTIYGGPMLYELTETAEVMKWYRDLIKSAPDDLNGWFAFLTVPPAAPFPDHLHLKKMCGVVWTWTGSLPQGEETFKPIRAFKKAALDFVGPLPQPALQSMFDGIYPPGLQWYWRADFVRDLSDEAIAEHI
;
A
#
# COMPACT_ATOMS: atom_id res chain seq x y z
N MET A 1 18.87 -32.12 -9.79
CA MET A 1 19.22 -31.05 -10.75
C MET A 1 17.92 -30.54 -11.36
N LYS A 2 17.61 -29.24 -11.23
CA LYS A 2 16.49 -28.64 -11.99
C LYS A 2 16.81 -28.75 -13.47
N LYS A 3 15.87 -29.22 -14.29
CA LYS A 3 16.05 -29.32 -15.74
C LYS A 3 16.26 -27.90 -16.29
N ALA A 4 17.26 -27.70 -17.15
CA ALA A 4 17.43 -26.41 -17.83
C ALA A 4 16.14 -26.09 -18.60
N LEU A 5 15.71 -24.82 -18.57
CA LEU A 5 14.59 -24.41 -19.41
C LEU A 5 15.10 -24.37 -20.86
N GLU A 6 14.45 -25.11 -21.73
CA GLU A 6 14.76 -25.13 -23.16
C GLU A 6 14.33 -23.79 -23.78
N GLU A 7 15.17 -23.18 -24.62
CA GLU A 7 14.90 -21.87 -25.26
C GLU A 7 13.54 -21.85 -25.98
N ASN A 8 13.19 -22.95 -26.65
CA ASN A 8 11.90 -23.14 -27.31
C ASN A 8 10.70 -22.94 -26.36
N SER A 9 10.83 -23.32 -25.08
CA SER A 9 9.75 -23.13 -24.10
C SER A 9 9.54 -21.64 -23.76
N ILE A 10 10.60 -20.85 -23.73
CA ILE A 10 10.52 -19.40 -23.46
C ILE A 10 9.88 -18.69 -24.65
N ASP A 11 10.23 -19.08 -25.88
CA ASP A 11 9.64 -18.51 -27.09
C ASP A 11 8.15 -18.89 -27.23
N GLU A 12 7.75 -20.10 -26.83
CA GLU A 12 6.34 -20.48 -26.70
C GLU A 12 5.59 -19.61 -25.70
N LEU A 13 6.20 -19.26 -24.56
CA LEU A 13 5.59 -18.35 -23.59
C LEU A 13 5.43 -16.95 -24.22
N LYS A 14 6.49 -16.39 -24.81
CA LYS A 14 6.46 -15.09 -25.48
C LYS A 14 5.36 -15.01 -26.54
N ALA A 15 5.20 -16.06 -27.34
CA ALA A 15 4.17 -16.12 -28.39
C ALA A 15 2.73 -16.13 -27.84
N LYS A 16 2.53 -16.52 -26.58
CA LYS A 16 1.21 -16.55 -25.91
C LYS A 16 0.89 -15.29 -25.12
N LEU A 17 1.89 -14.46 -24.82
CA LEU A 17 1.69 -13.24 -24.04
C LEU A 17 1.46 -12.04 -24.98
N ARG A 18 0.52 -11.17 -24.60
CA ARG A 18 0.41 -9.82 -25.19
C ARG A 18 1.37 -8.83 -24.52
N GLY A 19 1.63 -9.06 -23.24
CA GLY A 19 2.69 -8.44 -22.49
C GLY A 19 4.06 -8.92 -22.93
N ARG A 20 5.07 -8.64 -22.11
CA ARG A 20 6.47 -8.91 -22.46
C ARG A 20 7.11 -9.86 -21.46
N VAL A 21 7.89 -10.82 -21.96
CA VAL A 21 8.85 -11.58 -21.14
C VAL A 21 10.20 -10.89 -21.22
N ILE A 22 10.80 -10.59 -20.08
CA ILE A 22 12.14 -10.01 -19.94
C ILE A 22 13.09 -11.09 -19.42
N GLU A 23 14.22 -11.25 -20.11
CA GLU A 23 15.28 -12.20 -19.80
C GLU A 23 16.55 -11.48 -19.29
N PRO A 24 17.47 -12.17 -18.60
CA PRO A 24 18.72 -11.57 -18.10
C PRO A 24 19.60 -10.90 -19.16
N ARG A 25 19.44 -11.28 -20.44
CA ARG A 25 20.16 -10.70 -21.58
C ARG A 25 19.54 -9.41 -22.12
N ASP A 26 18.32 -9.08 -21.72
CA ASP A 26 17.62 -7.89 -22.19
C ASP A 26 18.16 -6.64 -21.50
N LEU A 27 18.27 -5.54 -22.25
CA LEU A 27 18.88 -4.28 -21.77
C LEU A 27 18.17 -3.69 -20.54
N ASP A 28 16.87 -3.91 -20.40
CA ASP A 28 16.04 -3.38 -19.31
C ASP A 28 15.88 -4.35 -18.14
N TYR A 29 16.56 -5.50 -18.13
CA TYR A 29 16.43 -6.51 -17.08
C TYR A 29 16.78 -5.98 -15.69
N ASP A 30 17.90 -5.27 -15.56
CA ASP A 30 18.37 -4.75 -14.27
C ASP A 30 17.43 -3.69 -13.69
N ASP A 31 16.77 -2.91 -14.54
CA ASP A 31 15.74 -1.98 -14.09
C ASP A 31 14.44 -2.71 -13.78
N ALA A 32 14.04 -3.66 -14.63
CA ALA A 32 12.80 -4.40 -14.47
C ALA A 32 12.77 -5.28 -13.20
N ARG A 33 13.91 -5.77 -12.72
CA ARG A 33 13.98 -6.60 -11.50
C ARG A 33 14.02 -5.80 -10.20
N LYS A 34 14.26 -4.48 -10.25
CA LYS A 34 14.26 -3.63 -9.05
C LYS A 34 12.90 -3.71 -8.35
N VAL A 35 12.95 -3.73 -7.03
CA VAL A 35 11.79 -3.58 -6.14
C VAL A 35 12.02 -2.37 -5.25
N TYR A 36 11.00 -1.97 -4.50
CA TYR A 36 11.02 -0.72 -3.75
C TYR A 36 12.17 -0.67 -2.73
N ASN A 37 12.40 -1.77 -2.01
CA ASN A 37 13.52 -1.91 -1.08
C ASN A 37 14.81 -2.30 -1.82
N ALA A 38 15.77 -1.38 -1.92
CA ALA A 38 17.03 -1.59 -2.63
C ALA A 38 18.00 -2.55 -1.95
N MET A 39 17.69 -3.01 -0.72
CA MET A 39 18.43 -4.09 -0.06
C MET A 39 18.20 -5.44 -0.77
N ILE A 40 17.12 -5.56 -1.55
CA ILE A 40 16.74 -6.80 -2.23
C ILE A 40 17.34 -6.81 -3.65
N ASP A 41 18.37 -7.63 -3.85
CA ASP A 41 19.07 -7.79 -5.13
C ASP A 41 18.93 -9.22 -5.68
N LYS A 42 17.70 -9.61 -6.04
CA LYS A 42 17.42 -10.94 -6.62
C LYS A 42 17.49 -10.93 -8.15
N LYS A 43 17.79 -12.09 -8.73
CA LYS A 43 17.97 -12.31 -10.17
C LYS A 43 16.98 -13.36 -10.71
N PRO A 44 15.77 -12.95 -11.11
CA PRO A 44 14.79 -13.85 -11.72
C PRO A 44 15.32 -14.45 -13.01
N ARG A 45 14.90 -15.68 -13.32
CA ARG A 45 15.16 -16.26 -14.64
C ARG A 45 14.34 -15.55 -15.72
N LEU A 46 13.10 -15.18 -15.40
CA LEU A 46 12.17 -14.52 -16.30
C LEU A 46 11.30 -13.51 -15.53
N ILE A 47 10.95 -12.41 -16.18
CA ILE A 47 9.94 -11.47 -15.71
C ILE A 47 8.86 -11.36 -16.78
N ALA A 48 7.67 -11.88 -16.51
CA ALA A 48 6.50 -11.73 -17.37
C ALA A 48 5.71 -10.49 -16.94
N ARG A 49 5.81 -9.41 -17.72
CA ARG A 49 5.00 -8.20 -17.56
C ARG A 49 3.65 -8.42 -18.24
N CYS A 50 2.68 -8.91 -17.48
CA CYS A 50 1.38 -9.31 -17.98
C CYS A 50 0.51 -8.09 -18.33
N ALA A 51 -0.02 -8.04 -19.55
CA ALA A 51 -0.92 -6.98 -20.02
C ALA A 51 -2.38 -7.23 -19.65
N ASP A 52 -2.77 -8.49 -19.48
CA ASP A 52 -4.13 -8.90 -19.14
C ASP A 52 -4.18 -10.23 -18.36
N VAL A 53 -5.39 -10.73 -18.08
CA VAL A 53 -5.61 -11.98 -17.34
C VAL A 53 -5.13 -13.22 -18.11
N ALA A 54 -5.19 -13.22 -19.44
CA ALA A 54 -4.74 -14.35 -20.25
C ALA A 54 -3.23 -14.52 -20.10
N ASP A 55 -2.48 -13.41 -20.05
CA ASP A 55 -1.05 -13.44 -19.77
C ASP A 55 -0.72 -14.06 -18.41
N VAL A 56 -1.51 -13.73 -17.38
CA VAL A 56 -1.34 -14.29 -16.03
C VAL A 56 -1.62 -15.79 -16.03
N ILE A 57 -2.71 -16.24 -16.68
CA ILE A 57 -3.03 -17.66 -16.83
C ILE A 57 -1.89 -18.41 -17.52
N ASN A 58 -1.41 -17.89 -18.64
CA ASN A 58 -0.30 -18.49 -19.38
C ASN A 58 0.98 -18.57 -18.53
N SER A 59 1.28 -17.51 -17.76
CA SER A 59 2.46 -17.44 -16.90
C SER A 59 2.39 -18.40 -15.71
N VAL A 60 1.24 -18.52 -15.04
CA VAL A 60 1.02 -19.50 -13.96
C VAL A 60 1.16 -20.93 -14.48
N ASN A 61 0.51 -21.23 -15.62
CA ASN A 61 0.60 -22.55 -16.25
C ASN A 61 2.04 -22.89 -16.66
N PHE A 62 2.78 -21.91 -17.16
CA PHE A 62 4.18 -22.06 -17.52
C PHE A 62 5.05 -22.35 -16.30
N ALA A 63 4.93 -21.55 -15.23
CA ALA A 63 5.67 -21.78 -13.99
C ALA A 63 5.41 -23.17 -13.42
N ARG A 64 4.15 -23.62 -13.40
CA ARG A 64 3.77 -24.97 -12.96
C ARG A 64 4.35 -26.06 -13.87
N LYS A 65 4.24 -25.93 -15.19
CA LYS A 65 4.75 -26.93 -16.16
C LYS A 65 6.26 -27.12 -16.03
N HIS A 66 6.99 -26.04 -15.73
CA HIS A 66 8.45 -26.01 -15.68
C HIS A 66 9.03 -25.99 -14.26
N ASP A 67 8.21 -26.19 -13.22
CA ASP A 67 8.62 -26.21 -11.81
C ASP A 67 9.46 -24.98 -11.40
N LEU A 68 9.00 -23.79 -11.81
CA LEU A 68 9.64 -22.53 -11.49
C LEU A 68 9.12 -21.96 -10.17
N LEU A 69 10.04 -21.43 -9.36
CA LEU A 69 9.68 -20.59 -8.23
C LEU A 69 8.94 -19.36 -8.76
N LEU A 70 7.72 -19.14 -8.28
CA LEU A 70 6.88 -18.05 -8.73
C LEU A 70 6.90 -16.91 -7.71
N ALA A 71 7.23 -15.70 -8.16
CA ALA A 71 6.98 -14.47 -7.42
C ALA A 71 5.90 -13.66 -8.14
N VAL A 72 5.09 -12.94 -7.38
CA VAL A 72 4.00 -12.11 -7.92
C VAL A 72 4.23 -10.67 -7.48
N ARG A 73 4.23 -9.74 -8.43
CA ARG A 73 4.52 -8.34 -8.19
C ARG A 73 3.37 -7.45 -8.64
N SER A 74 2.81 -6.73 -7.68
CA SER A 74 1.99 -5.53 -7.91
C SER A 74 2.91 -4.31 -7.86
N GLY A 75 2.78 -3.41 -6.87
CA GLY A 75 3.67 -2.24 -6.70
C GLY A 75 5.09 -2.53 -6.16
N GLY A 76 5.44 -3.78 -5.84
CA GLY A 76 6.82 -4.12 -5.43
C GLY A 76 7.27 -3.64 -4.04
N HIS A 77 6.33 -3.27 -3.15
CA HIS A 77 6.58 -2.69 -1.83
C HIS A 77 6.88 -3.69 -0.69
N ASN A 78 6.87 -5.00 -0.94
CA ASN A 78 7.08 -5.96 0.14
C ASN A 78 8.49 -5.82 0.75
N GLY A 79 8.58 -5.50 2.04
CA GLY A 79 9.85 -5.18 2.72
C GLY A 79 10.88 -6.31 2.71
N GLY A 80 10.43 -7.57 2.73
CA GLY A 80 11.28 -8.76 2.61
C GLY A 80 11.54 -9.22 1.17
N GLY A 81 11.07 -8.47 0.17
CA GLY A 81 11.32 -8.78 -1.23
C GLY A 81 10.57 -10.01 -1.76
N LEU A 82 9.34 -10.27 -1.30
CA LEU A 82 8.52 -11.40 -1.79
C LEU A 82 7.95 -11.18 -3.20
N GLY A 83 7.97 -9.95 -3.71
CA GLY A 83 7.57 -9.62 -5.09
C GLY A 83 8.64 -9.94 -6.14
N ILE A 84 9.74 -10.60 -5.75
CA ILE A 84 10.87 -10.94 -6.62
C ILE A 84 11.52 -12.24 -6.11
N CYS A 85 12.14 -13.01 -7.01
CA CYS A 85 12.79 -14.30 -6.70
C CYS A 85 14.10 -14.48 -7.47
N ASP A 86 14.94 -15.39 -6.99
CA ASP A 86 16.12 -15.88 -7.72
C ASP A 86 15.74 -17.10 -8.56
N ASP A 87 16.25 -17.14 -9.79
CA ASP A 87 16.13 -18.28 -10.71
C ASP A 87 14.68 -18.80 -10.90
N GLY A 88 13.71 -17.88 -10.84
CA GLY A 88 12.28 -18.16 -10.96
C GLY A 88 11.59 -17.30 -12.02
N LEU A 89 10.26 -17.38 -12.04
CA LEU A 89 9.40 -16.51 -12.84
C LEU A 89 8.79 -15.43 -11.93
N VAL A 90 8.88 -14.18 -12.35
CA VAL A 90 8.13 -13.08 -11.76
C VAL A 90 6.93 -12.78 -12.66
N ILE A 91 5.73 -12.88 -12.11
CA ILE A 91 4.52 -12.32 -12.73
C ILE A 91 4.41 -10.87 -12.26
N ASP A 92 4.70 -9.94 -13.16
CA ASP A 92 4.58 -8.50 -12.94
C ASP A 92 3.25 -8.01 -13.50
N LEU A 93 2.37 -7.57 -12.59
CA LEU A 93 1.04 -7.09 -12.89
C LEU A 93 1.00 -5.61 -13.29
N GLY A 94 2.14 -4.90 -13.28
CA GLY A 94 2.19 -3.44 -13.42
C GLY A 94 1.55 -2.87 -14.70
N LEU A 95 1.26 -3.68 -15.72
CA LEU A 95 0.52 -3.27 -16.92
C LEU A 95 -1.00 -3.51 -16.81
N ILE A 96 -1.48 -4.34 -15.88
CA ILE A 96 -2.90 -4.49 -15.53
C ILE A 96 -3.30 -3.33 -14.62
N LYS A 97 -3.27 -2.13 -15.20
CA LYS A 97 -3.41 -0.85 -14.50
C LYS A 97 -4.57 -0.05 -15.08
N TYR A 98 -5.73 -0.20 -14.46
CA TYR A 98 -6.96 0.52 -14.80
C TYR A 98 -7.77 0.77 -13.52
N ALA A 99 -8.61 1.79 -13.54
CA ALA A 99 -9.59 2.06 -12.49
C ALA A 99 -10.92 2.47 -13.13
N ARG A 100 -12.01 1.77 -12.77
CA ARG A 100 -13.37 2.07 -13.20
C ARG A 100 -14.22 2.37 -11.98
N VAL A 101 -14.62 3.63 -11.83
CA VAL A 101 -15.50 4.09 -10.75
C VAL A 101 -16.95 4.00 -11.22
N ASP A 102 -17.81 3.46 -10.37
CA ASP A 102 -19.27 3.62 -10.44
C ASP A 102 -19.69 4.54 -9.28
N PRO A 103 -19.90 5.85 -9.54
CA PRO A 103 -20.26 6.81 -8.49
C PRO A 103 -21.64 6.57 -7.90
N ALA A 104 -22.57 5.99 -8.69
CA ALA A 104 -23.93 5.72 -8.24
C ALA A 104 -23.95 4.55 -7.26
N ALA A 105 -23.24 3.47 -7.58
CA ALA A 105 -23.06 2.32 -6.68
C ALA A 105 -22.02 2.57 -5.57
N ARG A 106 -21.21 3.63 -5.69
CA ARG A 106 -20.02 3.92 -4.87
C ARG A 106 -19.07 2.73 -4.82
N LEU A 107 -18.72 2.23 -6.01
CA LEU A 107 -17.77 1.14 -6.18
C LEU A 107 -16.62 1.59 -7.07
N VAL A 108 -15.44 1.02 -6.85
CA VAL A 108 -14.34 1.09 -7.81
C VAL A 108 -13.85 -0.31 -8.12
N THR A 109 -13.66 -0.62 -9.40
CA THR A 109 -12.96 -1.83 -9.84
C THR A 109 -11.62 -1.45 -10.42
N VAL A 110 -10.55 -2.06 -9.92
CA VAL A 110 -9.16 -1.72 -10.26
C VAL A 110 -8.34 -2.95 -10.62
N GLY A 111 -7.42 -2.79 -11.55
CA GLY A 111 -6.47 -3.84 -11.90
C GLY A 111 -5.48 -4.13 -10.77
N GLY A 112 -5.02 -5.38 -10.66
CA GLY A 112 -4.08 -5.82 -9.63
C GLY A 112 -2.69 -5.14 -9.68
N GLY A 113 -2.38 -4.48 -10.81
CA GLY A 113 -1.17 -3.68 -11.01
C GLY A 113 -1.26 -2.23 -10.55
N CYS A 114 -2.44 -1.75 -10.14
CA CYS A 114 -2.61 -0.38 -9.66
C CYS A 114 -1.83 -0.12 -8.37
N THR A 115 -1.42 1.12 -8.19
CA THR A 115 -1.00 1.72 -6.92
C THR A 115 -2.18 2.41 -6.25
N TRP A 116 -2.10 2.69 -4.95
CA TRP A 116 -3.18 3.41 -4.26
C TRP A 116 -3.36 4.84 -4.76
N GLY A 117 -2.31 5.51 -5.20
CA GLY A 117 -2.41 6.81 -5.87
C GLY A 117 -3.23 6.77 -7.16
N ASP A 118 -3.20 5.66 -7.90
CA ASP A 118 -4.06 5.49 -9.09
C ASP A 118 -5.54 5.38 -8.69
N VAL A 119 -5.83 4.69 -7.57
CA VAL A 119 -7.20 4.53 -7.04
C VAL A 119 -7.70 5.87 -6.50
N ASP A 120 -6.90 6.52 -5.66
CA ASP A 120 -7.21 7.81 -5.03
C ASP A 120 -7.46 8.89 -6.10
N HIS A 121 -6.62 8.96 -7.14
CA HIS A 121 -6.82 9.87 -8.27
C HIS A 121 -8.18 9.63 -8.97
N ALA A 122 -8.50 8.37 -9.28
CA ALA A 122 -9.72 8.04 -10.01
C ALA A 122 -10.99 8.29 -9.19
N THR A 123 -10.98 7.94 -7.89
CA THR A 123 -12.18 8.05 -7.03
C THR A 123 -12.42 9.48 -6.56
N HIS A 124 -11.35 10.26 -6.33
CA HIS A 124 -11.44 11.64 -5.86
C HIS A 124 -12.15 12.55 -6.87
N ALA A 125 -12.08 12.25 -8.18
CA ALA A 125 -12.84 12.96 -9.20
C ALA A 125 -14.37 12.94 -8.96
N PHE A 126 -14.86 12.03 -8.12
CA PHE A 126 -16.26 11.89 -7.74
C PHE A 126 -16.52 12.22 -6.26
N GLY A 127 -15.54 12.78 -5.54
CA GLY A 127 -15.63 13.05 -4.11
C GLY A 127 -15.70 11.77 -3.26
N LEU A 128 -15.06 10.70 -3.73
CA LEU A 128 -15.09 9.38 -3.12
C LEU A 128 -13.68 8.88 -2.78
N ALA A 129 -13.56 8.07 -1.72
CA ALA A 129 -12.33 7.38 -1.34
C ALA A 129 -12.61 6.02 -0.68
N THR A 130 -11.59 5.18 -0.54
CA THR A 130 -11.65 3.92 0.23
C THR A 130 -10.38 3.76 1.09
N PRO A 131 -10.41 3.04 2.21
CA PRO A 131 -9.23 2.85 3.05
C PRO A 131 -8.11 2.12 2.33
N SER A 132 -6.89 2.64 2.48
CA SER A 132 -5.66 2.10 1.91
C SER A 132 -4.50 2.24 2.92
N GLY A 133 -3.26 2.30 2.43
CA GLY A 133 -2.07 2.61 3.22
C GLY A 133 -1.86 4.10 3.44
N ILE A 134 -0.63 4.48 3.81
CA ILE A 134 -0.20 5.88 4.02
C ILE A 134 0.79 6.39 2.95
N ILE A 135 1.13 5.56 1.96
CA ILE A 135 2.05 5.86 0.85
C ILE A 135 1.36 5.51 -0.46
N SER A 136 1.19 6.49 -1.35
CA SER A 136 0.35 6.35 -2.54
C SER A 136 0.94 5.38 -3.57
N THR A 137 2.27 5.25 -3.61
CA THR A 137 2.96 4.36 -4.56
C THR A 137 2.78 2.88 -4.23
N THR A 138 2.22 2.55 -3.05
CA THR A 138 2.02 1.16 -2.62
C THR A 138 1.06 0.44 -3.55
N GLY A 139 1.40 -0.77 -3.97
CA GLY A 139 0.54 -1.59 -4.83
C GLY A 139 -0.74 -2.03 -4.14
N VAL A 140 -1.86 -1.94 -4.85
CA VAL A 140 -3.20 -2.36 -4.37
C VAL A 140 -3.20 -3.83 -3.94
N GLY A 141 -2.56 -4.70 -4.73
CA GLY A 141 -2.60 -6.15 -4.49
C GLY A 141 -2.02 -6.54 -3.13
N GLY A 142 -0.73 -6.27 -2.92
CA GLY A 142 -0.04 -6.71 -1.70
C GLY A 142 -0.62 -6.11 -0.42
N LEU A 143 -1.00 -4.84 -0.45
CA LEU A 143 -1.59 -4.17 0.72
C LEU A 143 -2.96 -4.73 1.06
N THR A 144 -3.83 -4.87 0.06
CA THR A 144 -5.18 -5.42 0.26
C THR A 144 -5.09 -6.85 0.80
N LEU A 145 -4.30 -7.71 0.18
CA LEU A 145 -4.24 -9.12 0.58
C LEU A 145 -3.66 -9.34 1.98
N GLY A 146 -2.92 -8.37 2.52
CA GLY A 146 -2.43 -8.38 3.90
C GLY A 146 -3.35 -7.69 4.92
N GLY A 147 -4.43 -7.03 4.48
CA GLY A 147 -5.39 -6.33 5.34
C GLY A 147 -5.56 -4.86 4.95
N GLY A 148 -4.48 -4.07 5.07
CA GLY A 148 -4.45 -2.65 4.71
C GLY A 148 -4.91 -1.71 5.82
N ILE A 149 -3.97 -0.92 6.33
CA ILE A 149 -4.15 0.04 7.43
C ILE A 149 -3.57 1.40 6.99
N GLY A 150 -4.32 2.47 7.22
CA GLY A 150 -3.90 3.83 6.88
C GLY A 150 -4.84 4.91 7.42
N HIS A 151 -4.89 6.03 6.71
CA HIS A 151 -5.52 7.27 7.17
C HIS A 151 -7.02 7.14 7.47
N LEU A 152 -7.74 6.33 6.69
CA LEU A 152 -9.20 6.18 6.81
C LEU A 152 -9.62 4.98 7.68
N THR A 153 -8.68 4.20 8.21
CA THR A 153 -8.98 2.89 8.79
C THR A 153 -9.89 2.94 10.01
N ARG A 154 -9.71 3.93 10.91
CA ARG A 154 -10.57 4.06 12.09
C ARG A 154 -12.03 4.30 11.73
N LYS A 155 -12.29 5.12 10.72
CA LYS A 155 -13.66 5.44 10.29
C LYS A 155 -14.31 4.35 9.45
N CYS A 156 -13.53 3.77 8.53
CA CYS A 156 -14.07 3.00 7.42
C CYS A 156 -13.66 1.52 7.45
N GLY A 157 -12.90 1.07 8.44
CA GLY A 157 -12.34 -0.28 8.51
C GLY A 157 -11.08 -0.45 7.69
N LEU A 158 -10.55 -1.68 7.66
CA LEU A 158 -9.40 -2.05 6.83
C LEU A 158 -9.73 -1.95 5.34
N THR A 159 -8.71 -1.98 4.49
CA THR A 159 -8.92 -2.12 3.04
C THR A 159 -9.74 -3.38 2.72
N ILE A 160 -9.44 -4.50 3.38
CA ILE A 160 -10.17 -5.77 3.20
C ILE A 160 -11.64 -5.72 3.63
N ASP A 161 -12.00 -4.85 4.57
CA ASP A 161 -13.39 -4.68 5.02
C ASP A 161 -14.24 -3.97 3.96
N ASN A 162 -13.57 -3.29 3.03
CA ASN A 162 -14.19 -2.59 1.91
C ASN A 162 -14.08 -3.36 0.60
N MET A 163 -13.40 -4.51 0.58
CA MET A 163 -13.32 -5.36 -0.60
C MET A 163 -14.66 -6.07 -0.82
N ILE A 164 -15.22 -5.94 -2.02
CA ILE A 164 -16.50 -6.54 -2.43
C ILE A 164 -16.28 -7.83 -3.21
N SER A 165 -15.30 -7.84 -4.12
CA SER A 165 -14.91 -9.03 -4.87
C SER A 165 -13.48 -8.94 -5.37
N ALA A 166 -12.90 -10.09 -5.72
CA ALA A 166 -11.64 -10.19 -6.41
C ALA A 166 -11.74 -11.21 -7.55
N ASP A 167 -11.09 -10.91 -8.66
CA ASP A 167 -10.93 -11.86 -9.77
C ASP A 167 -9.47 -12.36 -9.77
N LEU A 168 -9.26 -13.68 -9.71
CA LEU A 168 -7.93 -14.25 -9.51
C LEU A 168 -7.68 -15.54 -10.30
N VAL A 169 -6.41 -15.75 -10.63
CA VAL A 169 -5.90 -16.96 -11.29
C VAL A 169 -5.30 -17.88 -10.23
N LEU A 170 -5.86 -19.08 -10.10
CA LEU A 170 -5.40 -20.10 -9.16
C LEU A 170 -4.16 -20.83 -9.67
N ALA A 171 -3.47 -21.55 -8.80
CA ALA A 171 -2.26 -22.32 -9.14
C ALA A 171 -2.50 -23.38 -10.23
N ASN A 172 -3.74 -23.83 -10.43
CA ASN A 172 -4.08 -24.75 -11.51
C ASN A 172 -4.29 -24.05 -12.89
N GLY A 173 -4.19 -22.72 -12.94
CA GLY A 173 -4.42 -21.90 -14.13
C GLY A 173 -5.88 -21.52 -14.38
N SER A 174 -6.82 -21.94 -13.53
CA SER A 174 -8.22 -21.51 -13.62
C SER A 174 -8.41 -20.08 -13.13
N PHE A 175 -9.33 -19.36 -13.78
CA PHE A 175 -9.78 -18.04 -13.36
C PHE A 175 -11.07 -18.15 -12.57
N VAL A 176 -11.12 -17.52 -11.42
CA VAL A 176 -12.29 -17.53 -10.52
C VAL A 176 -12.58 -16.12 -10.00
N LYS A 177 -13.85 -15.88 -9.68
CA LYS A 177 -14.28 -14.73 -8.90
C LYS A 177 -14.51 -15.16 -7.47
N ALA A 178 -13.96 -14.41 -6.51
CA ALA A 178 -14.19 -14.61 -5.09
C ALA A 178 -14.98 -13.42 -4.53
N ASN A 179 -16.12 -13.70 -3.90
CA ASN A 179 -16.95 -12.74 -3.19
C ASN A 179 -17.80 -13.46 -2.12
N ALA A 180 -18.68 -12.75 -1.43
CA ALA A 180 -19.51 -13.33 -0.36
C ALA A 180 -20.43 -14.49 -0.82
N ASN A 181 -20.81 -14.53 -2.09
CA ASN A 181 -21.76 -15.48 -2.66
C ASN A 181 -21.12 -16.51 -3.63
N GLU A 182 -19.83 -16.36 -3.95
CA GLU A 182 -19.13 -17.18 -4.93
C GLU A 182 -17.68 -17.39 -4.46
N ASN A 183 -17.23 -18.64 -4.32
CA ASN A 183 -15.93 -18.98 -3.73
C ASN A 183 -15.68 -18.23 -2.40
N SER A 184 -16.66 -18.28 -1.49
CA SER A 184 -16.69 -17.44 -0.28
C SER A 184 -15.64 -17.83 0.76
N ASP A 185 -15.22 -19.09 0.77
CA ASP A 185 -14.07 -19.60 1.50
C ASP A 185 -12.75 -18.97 1.02
N LEU A 186 -12.56 -18.91 -0.31
CA LEU A 186 -11.43 -18.22 -0.93
C LEU A 186 -11.50 -16.71 -0.65
N PHE A 187 -12.69 -16.11 -0.72
CA PHE A 187 -12.89 -14.69 -0.42
C PHE A 187 -12.57 -14.35 1.04
N TRP A 188 -12.85 -15.26 1.98
CA TRP A 188 -12.35 -15.15 3.35
C TRP A 188 -10.81 -15.23 3.39
N ALA A 189 -10.22 -16.23 2.72
CA ALA A 189 -8.80 -16.50 2.79
C ALA A 189 -7.91 -15.35 2.26
N ILE A 190 -8.32 -14.71 1.15
CA ILE A 190 -7.56 -13.61 0.54
C ILE A 190 -7.68 -12.28 1.29
N ARG A 191 -8.57 -12.17 2.29
CA ARG A 191 -8.71 -10.98 3.15
C ARG A 191 -7.80 -11.08 4.38
N GLY A 192 -6.49 -11.11 4.14
CA GLY A 192 -5.45 -11.17 5.17
C GLY A 192 -4.43 -12.30 4.97
N GLY A 193 -4.75 -13.29 4.15
CA GLY A 193 -3.87 -14.43 3.88
C GLY A 193 -2.82 -14.19 2.78
N GLY A 194 -2.65 -12.96 2.30
CA GLY A 194 -1.61 -12.61 1.33
C GLY A 194 -1.81 -13.25 -0.05
N GLY A 195 -0.72 -13.37 -0.81
CA GLY A 195 -0.70 -13.95 -2.16
C GLY A 195 -0.71 -15.49 -2.20
N ASN A 196 -1.07 -16.17 -1.11
CA ASN A 196 -0.96 -17.63 -1.00
C ASN A 196 -1.93 -18.40 -1.91
N PHE A 197 -3.05 -17.78 -2.30
CA PHE A 197 -4.17 -18.49 -2.92
C PHE A 197 -4.29 -18.28 -4.43
N GLY A 198 -3.47 -17.42 -5.02
CA GLY A 198 -3.48 -17.13 -6.45
C GLY A 198 -3.05 -15.71 -6.78
N VAL A 199 -3.07 -15.40 -8.07
CA VAL A 199 -2.73 -14.08 -8.60
C VAL A 199 -4.00 -13.27 -8.76
N VAL A 200 -4.23 -12.28 -7.89
CA VAL A 200 -5.38 -11.38 -8.03
C VAL A 200 -5.12 -10.38 -9.14
N THR A 201 -6.00 -10.39 -10.14
CA THR A 201 -5.90 -9.56 -11.36
C THR A 201 -6.83 -8.35 -11.32
N SER A 202 -7.88 -8.41 -10.50
CA SER A 202 -8.82 -7.31 -10.31
C SER A 202 -9.39 -7.32 -8.88
N PHE A 203 -9.62 -6.13 -8.33
CA PHE A 203 -10.30 -5.93 -7.06
C PHE A 203 -11.48 -4.98 -7.26
N THR A 204 -12.59 -5.22 -6.58
CA THR A 204 -13.69 -4.26 -6.45
C THR A 204 -13.82 -3.82 -5.01
N PHE A 205 -13.82 -2.51 -4.75
CA PHE A 205 -13.94 -1.91 -3.43
C PHE A 205 -15.17 -1.03 -3.31
N LYS A 206 -15.73 -1.00 -2.10
CA LYS A 206 -16.70 0.00 -1.64
C LYS A 206 -16.00 1.34 -1.42
N LEU A 207 -16.69 2.41 -1.81
CA LEU A 207 -16.26 3.79 -1.64
C LEU A 207 -17.10 4.53 -0.59
N HIS A 208 -16.49 5.54 0.03
CA HIS A 208 -17.06 6.42 1.03
C HIS A 208 -17.04 7.87 0.50
N PRO A 209 -18.04 8.71 0.86
CA PRO A 209 -18.11 10.11 0.44
C PRO A 209 -17.11 10.97 1.22
N ILE A 210 -15.83 10.83 0.86
CA ILE A 210 -14.69 11.51 1.46
C ILE A 210 -13.92 12.17 0.33
N ASP A 211 -13.99 13.49 0.28
CA ASP A 211 -13.34 14.32 -0.72
C ASP A 211 -12.19 15.11 -0.09
N THR A 212 -12.56 16.06 0.78
CA THR A 212 -11.66 16.88 1.57
C THR A 212 -11.74 16.42 3.03
N ILE A 213 -10.58 16.26 3.65
CA ILE A 213 -10.43 15.92 5.07
C ILE A 213 -9.82 17.09 5.83
N TYR A 214 -9.79 17.02 7.16
CA TYR A 214 -8.97 17.92 7.99
C TYR A 214 -7.80 17.13 8.58
N GLY A 215 -6.56 17.46 8.27
CA GLY A 215 -5.42 16.61 8.63
C GLY A 215 -4.07 17.19 8.26
N GLY A 216 -3.01 16.43 8.52
CA GLY A 216 -1.62 16.83 8.28
C GLY A 216 -0.71 16.54 9.47
N PRO A 217 0.60 16.81 9.33
CA PRO A 217 1.57 16.60 10.39
C PRO A 217 1.51 17.71 11.44
N MET A 218 1.56 17.30 12.71
CA MET A 218 1.78 18.18 13.87
C MET A 218 3.03 17.68 14.60
N LEU A 219 4.11 18.46 14.57
CA LEU A 219 5.44 18.07 15.07
C LEU A 219 5.89 18.90 16.28
N TYR A 220 6.61 18.23 17.16
CA TYR A 220 7.16 18.72 18.42
C TYR A 220 8.66 18.43 18.47
N GLU A 221 9.38 19.12 19.35
CA GLU A 221 10.81 18.88 19.51
C GLU A 221 11.05 17.44 19.99
N LEU A 222 12.14 16.81 19.54
CA LEU A 222 12.40 15.40 19.83
C LEU A 222 12.51 15.12 21.35
N THR A 223 12.92 16.12 22.14
CA THR A 223 12.97 16.05 23.61
C THR A 223 11.60 15.91 24.27
N GLU A 224 10.52 16.16 23.53
CA GLU A 224 9.13 16.15 24.01
C GLU A 224 8.43 14.81 23.73
N THR A 225 9.13 13.86 23.10
CA THR A 225 8.58 12.58 22.64
C THR A 225 7.78 11.83 23.71
N ALA A 226 8.33 11.67 24.91
CA ALA A 226 7.66 10.93 25.99
C ALA A 226 6.31 11.54 26.37
N GLU A 227 6.27 12.88 26.48
CA GLU A 227 5.07 13.63 26.87
C GLU A 227 4.00 13.54 25.78
N VAL A 228 4.39 13.76 24.52
CA VAL A 228 3.47 13.71 23.37
C VAL A 228 2.95 12.29 23.14
N MET A 229 3.79 11.27 23.28
CA MET A 229 3.39 9.87 23.08
C MET A 229 2.39 9.40 24.15
N LYS A 230 2.59 9.76 25.43
CA LYS A 230 1.63 9.49 26.51
C LYS A 230 0.30 10.20 26.26
N TRP A 231 0.34 11.48 25.91
CA TRP A 231 -0.85 12.25 25.58
C TRP A 231 -1.61 11.65 24.39
N TYR A 232 -0.91 11.32 23.30
CA TYR A 232 -1.50 10.71 22.11
C TYR A 232 -2.17 9.36 22.43
N ARG A 233 -1.47 8.49 23.18
CA ARG A 233 -1.99 7.19 23.64
C ARG A 233 -3.31 7.35 24.38
N ASP A 234 -3.41 8.32 25.28
CA ASP A 234 -4.59 8.50 26.12
C ASP A 234 -5.74 9.16 25.34
N LEU A 235 -5.43 10.13 24.48
CA LEU A 235 -6.39 10.77 23.59
C LEU A 235 -7.05 9.76 22.64
N ILE A 236 -6.26 8.98 21.89
CA ILE A 236 -6.79 8.16 20.79
C ILE A 236 -7.74 7.04 21.27
N LYS A 237 -7.60 6.59 22.53
CA LYS A 237 -8.48 5.59 23.16
C LYS A 237 -9.92 6.07 23.35
N SER A 238 -10.11 7.38 23.48
CA SER A 238 -11.43 8.02 23.69
C SER A 238 -11.90 8.84 22.50
N ALA A 239 -11.06 8.95 21.47
CA ALA A 239 -11.37 9.69 20.26
C ALA A 239 -12.50 9.02 19.47
N PRO A 240 -13.37 9.82 18.81
CA PRO A 240 -14.34 9.27 17.87
C PRO A 240 -13.63 8.59 16.69
N ASP A 241 -14.34 7.70 16.00
CA ASP A 241 -13.80 6.98 14.83
C ASP A 241 -13.39 7.89 13.67
N ASP A 242 -13.99 9.09 13.60
CA ASP A 242 -13.63 10.12 12.61
C ASP A 242 -12.24 10.71 12.83
N LEU A 243 -11.70 10.66 14.05
CA LEU A 243 -10.33 11.12 14.33
C LEU A 243 -9.38 9.93 14.28
N ASN A 244 -8.43 9.99 13.34
CA ASN A 244 -7.32 9.06 13.25
C ASN A 244 -5.99 9.81 13.30
N GLY A 245 -4.94 9.12 13.75
CA GLY A 245 -3.59 9.62 13.74
C GLY A 245 -2.60 8.47 13.81
N TRP A 246 -1.36 8.73 13.40
CA TRP A 246 -0.25 7.83 13.69
C TRP A 246 0.95 8.63 14.18
N PHE A 247 1.58 8.13 15.24
CA PHE A 247 2.76 8.74 15.82
C PHE A 247 3.98 8.45 14.95
N ALA A 248 4.83 9.45 14.74
CA ALA A 248 5.95 9.39 13.83
C ALA A 248 7.18 10.08 14.40
N PHE A 249 8.35 9.53 14.07
CA PHE A 249 9.59 10.28 14.08
C PHE A 249 9.91 10.68 12.64
N LEU A 250 9.96 11.98 12.38
CA LEU A 250 10.11 12.53 11.03
C LEU A 250 11.29 13.51 10.99
N THR A 251 12.04 13.46 9.90
CA THR A 251 13.03 14.50 9.59
C THR A 251 12.37 15.56 8.74
N VAL A 252 12.43 16.82 9.16
CA VAL A 252 11.83 17.93 8.42
C VAL A 252 12.61 18.17 7.12
N PRO A 253 11.97 18.13 5.94
CA PRO A 253 12.65 18.37 4.67
C PRO A 253 13.25 19.78 4.57
N PRO A 254 14.43 19.95 3.93
CA PRO A 254 15.07 21.26 3.75
C PRO A 254 14.50 22.02 2.55
N ALA A 255 13.17 22.22 2.53
CA ALA A 255 12.46 22.83 1.42
C ALA A 255 11.19 23.54 1.92
N ALA A 256 10.61 24.41 1.07
CA ALA A 256 9.27 24.93 1.33
C ALA A 256 8.24 23.78 1.42
N PRO A 257 7.20 23.89 2.27
CA PRO A 257 6.84 25.04 3.10
C PRO A 257 7.47 25.01 4.51
N PHE A 258 8.49 24.18 4.76
CA PHE A 258 9.03 23.98 6.11
C PHE A 258 9.90 25.17 6.56
N PRO A 259 9.82 25.60 7.82
CA PRO A 259 10.68 26.68 8.35
C PRO A 259 12.16 26.30 8.35
N ASP A 260 13.02 27.22 7.88
CA ASP A 260 14.49 27.00 7.74
C ASP A 260 15.16 26.49 9.02
N HIS A 261 14.75 27.03 10.18
CA HIS A 261 15.32 26.65 11.48
C HIS A 261 14.94 25.22 11.93
N LEU A 262 14.02 24.55 11.23
CA LEU A 262 13.64 23.16 11.46
C LEU A 262 14.21 22.20 10.42
N HIS A 263 14.76 22.69 9.31
CA HIS A 263 15.29 21.84 8.23
C HIS A 263 16.28 20.80 8.75
N LEU A 264 16.10 19.56 8.31
CA LEU A 264 16.89 18.37 8.68
C LEU A 264 16.86 17.98 10.16
N LYS A 265 16.08 18.67 11.01
CA LYS A 265 15.87 18.24 12.39
C LYS A 265 14.98 17.00 12.41
N LYS A 266 15.38 16.01 13.21
CA LYS A 266 14.53 14.89 13.58
C LYS A 266 13.58 15.35 14.68
N MET A 267 12.28 15.13 14.47
CA MET A 267 11.20 15.58 15.33
C MET A 267 10.28 14.40 15.63
N CYS A 268 9.46 14.53 16.67
CA CYS A 268 8.37 13.60 16.95
C CYS A 268 7.03 14.27 16.70
N GLY A 269 5.98 13.51 16.40
CA GLY A 269 4.67 14.10 16.20
C GLY A 269 3.61 13.10 15.79
N VAL A 270 2.45 13.63 15.43
CA VAL A 270 1.32 12.83 14.96
C VAL A 270 0.90 13.36 13.59
N VAL A 271 0.70 12.44 12.65
CA VAL A 271 0.09 12.74 11.36
C VAL A 271 -1.39 12.44 11.47
N TRP A 272 -2.20 13.49 11.39
CA TRP A 272 -3.61 13.44 11.71
C TRP A 272 -4.50 13.30 10.49
N THR A 273 -5.69 12.75 10.71
CA THR A 273 -6.77 12.66 9.74
C THR A 273 -8.11 12.77 10.46
N TRP A 274 -8.96 13.69 10.02
CA TRP A 274 -10.35 13.83 10.44
C TRP A 274 -11.26 13.70 9.23
N THR A 275 -12.18 12.73 9.27
CA THR A 275 -13.11 12.40 8.19
C THR A 275 -14.49 13.04 8.32
N GLY A 276 -14.77 13.68 9.46
CA GLY A 276 -16.02 14.41 9.66
C GLY A 276 -16.04 15.75 8.91
N SER A 277 -17.06 16.57 9.18
CA SER A 277 -17.15 17.89 8.53
C SER A 277 -15.97 18.80 8.92
N LEU A 278 -15.55 19.69 8.02
CA LEU A 278 -14.42 20.61 8.27
C LEU A 278 -14.64 21.53 9.49
N PRO A 279 -15.84 22.11 9.73
CA PRO A 279 -16.07 22.90 10.95
C PRO A 279 -15.90 22.07 12.22
N GLN A 280 -16.40 20.83 12.24
CA GLN A 280 -16.18 19.93 13.38
C GLN A 280 -14.71 19.54 13.53
N GLY A 281 -13.97 19.43 12.42
CA GLY A 281 -12.52 19.21 12.44
C GLY A 281 -11.82 20.35 13.16
N GLU A 282 -12.09 21.60 12.78
CA GLU A 282 -11.51 22.76 13.45
C GLU A 282 -11.81 22.76 14.96
N GLU A 283 -13.05 22.50 15.37
CA GLU A 283 -13.41 22.37 16.79
C GLU A 283 -12.70 21.20 17.48
N THR A 284 -12.55 20.06 16.81
CA THR A 284 -11.86 18.87 17.33
C THR A 284 -10.38 19.15 17.57
N PHE A 285 -9.74 19.95 16.71
CA PHE A 285 -8.32 20.30 16.84
C PHE A 285 -8.02 21.43 17.82
N LYS A 286 -9.02 22.21 18.27
CA LYS A 286 -8.81 23.22 19.33
C LYS A 286 -8.22 22.64 20.63
N PRO A 287 -8.81 21.60 21.27
CA PRO A 287 -8.22 21.00 22.46
C PRO A 287 -6.87 20.31 22.18
N ILE A 288 -6.67 19.75 20.98
CA ILE A 288 -5.38 19.16 20.57
C ILE A 288 -4.29 20.24 20.53
N ARG A 289 -4.57 21.41 19.92
CA ARG A 289 -3.64 22.55 19.89
C ARG A 289 -3.42 23.19 21.24
N ALA A 290 -4.41 23.10 22.14
CA ALA A 290 -4.32 23.63 23.50
C ALA A 290 -3.46 22.76 24.42
N PHE A 291 -3.29 21.47 24.14
CA PHE A 291 -2.41 20.58 24.91
C PHE A 291 -0.99 21.13 24.98
N LYS A 292 -0.41 21.44 23.81
CA LYS A 292 0.96 21.92 23.71
C LYS A 292 1.21 22.62 22.38
N LYS A 293 1.98 23.71 22.41
CA LYS A 293 2.38 24.44 21.20
C LYS A 293 3.33 23.57 20.36
N ALA A 294 2.87 23.18 19.17
CA ALA A 294 3.69 22.47 18.20
C ALA A 294 4.79 23.37 17.60
N ALA A 295 5.94 22.78 17.29
CA ALA A 295 6.98 23.43 16.50
C ALA A 295 6.57 23.55 15.02
N LEU A 296 5.77 22.58 14.54
CA LEU A 296 5.14 22.61 13.22
C LEU A 296 3.69 22.16 13.34
N ASP A 297 2.75 22.98 12.86
CA ASP A 297 1.33 22.61 12.75
C ASP A 297 0.87 22.86 11.32
N PHE A 298 0.83 21.80 10.52
CA PHE A 298 0.27 21.82 9.17
C PHE A 298 -1.08 21.12 9.10
N VAL A 299 -1.79 20.99 10.24
CA VAL A 299 -3.12 20.39 10.25
C VAL A 299 -4.14 21.41 9.74
N GLY A 300 -4.82 21.06 8.65
CA GLY A 300 -5.83 21.92 8.05
C GLY A 300 -6.70 21.16 7.04
N PRO A 301 -7.61 21.84 6.33
CA PRO A 301 -8.35 21.23 5.25
C PRO A 301 -7.41 20.87 4.08
N LEU A 302 -7.51 19.65 3.57
CA LEU A 302 -6.78 19.20 2.38
C LEU A 302 -7.53 18.10 1.63
N PRO A 303 -7.35 17.97 0.30
CA PRO A 303 -7.87 16.82 -0.44
C PRO A 303 -7.33 15.51 0.14
N GLN A 304 -8.16 14.48 0.24
CA GLN A 304 -7.73 13.19 0.76
C GLN A 304 -6.49 12.61 0.04
N PRO A 305 -6.38 12.69 -1.32
CA PRO A 305 -5.19 12.21 -2.02
C PRO A 305 -3.92 13.01 -1.69
N ALA A 306 -4.06 14.28 -1.27
CA ALA A 306 -2.91 15.09 -0.87
C ALA A 306 -2.27 14.57 0.42
N LEU A 307 -3.08 14.06 1.37
CA LEU A 307 -2.53 13.41 2.55
C LEU A 307 -1.89 12.06 2.20
N GLN A 308 -2.53 11.26 1.35
CA GLN A 308 -2.06 9.94 0.90
C GLN A 308 -0.69 9.98 0.22
N SER A 309 -0.42 11.03 -0.54
CA SER A 309 0.83 11.20 -1.30
C SER A 309 1.87 12.06 -0.59
N MET A 310 1.52 12.61 0.59
CA MET A 310 2.34 13.60 1.31
C MET A 310 3.76 13.12 1.60
N PHE A 311 3.94 11.82 1.79
CA PHE A 311 5.22 11.23 2.18
C PHE A 311 5.94 10.50 1.03
N ASP A 312 5.39 10.47 -0.19
CA ASP A 312 5.98 9.73 -1.31
C ASP A 312 7.39 10.23 -1.65
N GLY A 313 7.62 11.55 -1.60
CA GLY A 313 8.94 12.15 -1.83
C GLY A 313 9.93 11.92 -0.68
N ILE A 314 9.44 11.61 0.52
CA ILE A 314 10.24 11.34 1.72
C ILE A 314 10.63 9.86 1.80
N TYR A 315 9.77 8.98 1.29
CA TYR A 315 10.02 7.56 1.15
C TYR A 315 10.06 7.19 -0.35
N PRO A 316 11.13 7.53 -1.08
CA PRO A 316 11.28 7.08 -2.46
C PRO A 316 11.72 5.61 -2.53
N PRO A 317 11.46 4.92 -3.67
CA PRO A 317 12.12 3.66 -3.98
C PRO A 317 13.64 3.86 -4.09
N GLY A 318 14.41 2.79 -3.87
CA GLY A 318 15.87 2.85 -4.00
C GLY A 318 16.62 3.03 -2.69
N LEU A 319 15.91 3.29 -1.59
CA LEU A 319 16.48 3.26 -0.24
C LEU A 319 16.52 1.82 0.29
N GLN A 320 17.49 1.56 1.17
CA GLN A 320 17.64 0.26 1.82
C GLN A 320 16.91 0.27 3.15
N TRP A 321 15.89 -0.59 3.29
CA TRP A 321 15.02 -0.59 4.45
C TRP A 321 15.09 -1.91 5.21
N TYR A 322 15.02 -1.82 6.54
CA TYR A 322 14.79 -2.94 7.42
C TYR A 322 13.64 -2.58 8.37
N TRP A 323 12.62 -3.42 8.42
CA TRP A 323 11.40 -3.19 9.19
C TRP A 323 11.27 -4.23 10.29
N ARG A 324 10.92 -3.77 11.49
CA ARG A 324 10.37 -4.61 12.56
C ARG A 324 9.04 -4.00 12.96
N ALA A 325 8.03 -4.85 13.12
CA ALA A 325 6.69 -4.45 13.51
C ALA A 325 6.13 -5.50 14.47
N ASP A 326 5.30 -5.03 15.40
CA ASP A 326 4.56 -5.87 16.32
C ASP A 326 3.24 -5.16 16.68
N PHE A 327 2.28 -5.92 17.19
CA PHE A 327 1.06 -5.37 17.77
C PHE A 327 1.18 -5.40 19.29
N VAL A 328 0.98 -4.24 19.91
CA VAL A 328 0.92 -4.13 21.36
C VAL A 328 -0.52 -3.88 21.80
N ARG A 329 -0.94 -4.48 22.92
CA ARG A 329 -2.26 -4.22 23.52
C ARG A 329 -2.29 -2.87 24.24
N ASP A 330 -1.18 -2.53 24.88
CA ASP A 330 -1.00 -1.31 25.64
C ASP A 330 0.37 -0.71 25.35
N LEU A 331 0.44 0.61 25.36
CA LEU A 331 1.68 1.38 25.27
C LEU A 331 2.01 1.92 26.67
N SER A 332 2.64 1.10 27.51
CA SER A 332 2.94 1.47 28.90
C SER A 332 4.01 2.56 28.98
N ASP A 333 4.12 3.20 30.15
CA ASP A 333 5.14 4.23 30.36
C ASP A 333 6.57 3.66 30.26
N GLU A 334 6.77 2.42 30.67
CA GLU A 334 8.04 1.69 30.54
C GLU A 334 8.38 1.43 29.07
N ALA A 335 7.41 0.97 28.26
CA ALA A 335 7.60 0.74 26.84
C ALA A 335 7.93 2.04 26.09
N ILE A 336 7.29 3.15 26.47
CA ILE A 336 7.63 4.47 25.94
C ILE A 336 9.07 4.82 26.32
N ALA A 337 9.45 4.67 27.60
CA ALA A 337 10.80 5.03 28.06
C ALA A 337 11.91 4.18 27.41
N GLU A 338 11.64 2.93 27.03
CA GLU A 338 12.62 2.04 26.39
C GLU A 338 12.82 2.33 24.89
N HIS A 339 11.83 2.92 24.21
CA HIS A 339 11.82 3.07 22.75
C HIS A 339 11.97 4.51 22.24
N ILE A 340 12.22 5.47 23.14
CA ILE A 340 12.50 6.88 22.81
C ILE A 340 13.99 7.22 22.84
#